data_AF-A0A2T1FV04-F1
#
_entry.id   AF-A0A2T1FV04-F1
#
_cell.length_a   1.000
_cell.length_b   1.000
_cell.length_c   1.000
_cell.angle_alpha   90.00
_cell.angle_beta   90.00
_cell.angle_gamma   90.00
#
_symmetry.space_group_name_H-M   'P 1'
#
loop_
_entity.id
_entity.type
_entity.pdbx_description
1 polymer ?
#
loop_
_entity_poly.entity_id
_entity_poly.type
_entity_poly.pdbx_seq_one_letter_code
_entity_poly.pdbx_strand_id
1 'polypeptide(L)'
;MFVCDNTGRSYHADVNCINTRLRRHYLLEAGFQAIAAVQGFGRTHRSHQKQPPEVILLSTNVNGEVRFTATIAARLGQLGAISKGQRDTANNGLFDEDLNNFASQYARSALEALINDIYRDRIPDLKCAEFERMTGLEIGGETGAISTNKMPPVNRFLNRLLALEIDTQNLVFKEFEARMSRNIALAKANGTYDRGIETLQADGGFEIVESQTIATQEGAETVCQTIDKFTKPYLNQQNEAYQNLLSGYSAYRHKKTGAVAIAKEDDSRVNRTGKVVDVLKICHPVSSGHYERIDRPKFESKWEATEADSQFWRTWNLAIRTAPEMVRDRFYLICGLLLPHWNKLPIESPRVYRLQTNDGRVLLGRAIEKVDIASVLTKFGINGNEYLTAETIYQIVWEDNGTHEFGNWKLQRNYIKGSHRLEIANVYDRGDLDYLESLGCFREMFDYRMRVFMPIDRAVEIIEVLMKR
;
A
#
# COMPACT_ATOMS: atom_id res chain seq x y z
N MET A 1 -13.88 -26.96 34.26
CA MET A 1 -15.31 -26.72 33.97
C MET A 1 -15.43 -26.58 32.46
N PHE A 2 -16.18 -27.45 31.80
CA PHE A 2 -16.52 -27.28 30.38
C PHE A 2 -17.66 -26.28 30.29
N VAL A 3 -17.52 -25.26 29.46
CA VAL A 3 -18.46 -24.15 29.39
C VAL A 3 -18.99 -24.05 27.97
N CYS A 4 -20.26 -24.41 27.75
CA CYS A 4 -20.93 -24.20 26.47
C CYS A 4 -21.44 -22.75 26.34
N ASP A 5 -21.41 -22.20 25.12
CA ASP A 5 -21.55 -20.78 24.78
C ASP A 5 -22.92 -20.13 25.05
N ASN A 6 -23.86 -20.78 25.74
CA ASN A 6 -25.24 -20.27 25.86
C ASN A 6 -25.78 -19.97 27.29
N THR A 7 -24.95 -19.93 28.33
CA THR A 7 -25.44 -19.83 29.73
C THR A 7 -25.27 -18.46 30.43
N GLY A 8 -24.73 -17.43 29.77
CA GLY A 8 -24.66 -16.05 30.32
C GLY A 8 -23.81 -15.86 31.59
N ARG A 9 -23.12 -16.89 32.07
CA ARG A 9 -22.35 -16.86 33.32
C ARG A 9 -20.98 -16.21 33.15
N SER A 10 -20.52 -15.57 34.23
CA SER A 10 -19.23 -14.88 34.33
C SER A 10 -18.25 -15.71 35.15
N TYR A 11 -17.02 -15.87 34.64
CA TYR A 11 -15.98 -16.72 35.24
C TYR A 11 -14.62 -16.01 35.40
N HIS A 12 -14.56 -14.69 35.17
CA HIS A 12 -13.35 -13.90 35.33
C HIS A 12 -12.87 -13.86 36.79
N ALA A 13 -11.61 -13.48 37.02
CA ALA A 13 -11.04 -13.30 38.35
C ALA A 13 -11.46 -11.96 38.96
N ASP A 14 -12.76 -11.80 39.26
CA ASP A 14 -13.33 -10.58 39.84
C ASP A 14 -12.67 -10.24 41.18
N VAL A 15 -12.23 -8.99 41.36
CA VAL A 15 -11.62 -8.51 42.61
C VAL A 15 -12.57 -8.56 43.81
N ASN A 16 -13.89 -8.57 43.59
CA ASN A 16 -14.90 -8.63 44.64
C ASN A 16 -15.25 -10.07 45.07
N CYS A 17 -14.74 -11.07 44.37
CA CYS A 17 -14.99 -12.47 44.69
C CYS A 17 -13.86 -13.05 45.55
N ILE A 18 -14.21 -14.01 46.42
CA ILE A 18 -13.23 -14.72 47.27
C ILE A 18 -12.14 -15.38 46.42
N ASN A 19 -12.51 -15.96 45.28
CA ASN A 19 -11.57 -16.63 44.39
C ASN A 19 -11.09 -15.70 43.26
N THR A 20 -9.93 -15.09 43.45
CA THR A 20 -9.27 -14.24 42.42
C THR A 20 -8.10 -14.95 41.72
N ARG A 21 -8.03 -16.29 41.73
CA ARG A 21 -6.91 -17.03 41.10
C ARG A 21 -6.89 -16.83 39.58
N LEU A 22 -5.70 -16.92 38.97
CA LEU A 22 -5.53 -16.90 37.52
C LEU A 22 -6.51 -17.87 36.83
N ARG A 23 -7.20 -17.39 35.80
CA ARG A 23 -8.09 -18.22 34.97
C ARG A 23 -7.32 -18.74 33.77
N ARG A 24 -7.30 -20.06 33.59
CA ARG A 24 -6.79 -20.70 32.37
C ARG A 24 -7.96 -21.08 31.48
N HIS A 25 -8.03 -20.48 30.30
CA HIS A 25 -9.07 -20.73 29.31
C HIS A 25 -8.51 -21.67 28.25
N TYR A 26 -8.91 -22.93 28.30
CA TYR A 26 -8.53 -23.92 27.29
C TYR A 26 -9.55 -23.91 26.14
N LEU A 27 -9.11 -23.55 24.94
CA LEU A 27 -9.90 -23.69 23.73
C LEU A 27 -9.56 -25.05 23.10
N LEU A 28 -10.49 -26.00 23.20
CA LEU A 28 -10.32 -27.38 22.73
C LEU A 28 -10.73 -27.55 21.27
N GLU A 29 -11.89 -26.99 20.91
CA GLU A 29 -12.37 -26.94 19.54
C GLU A 29 -12.74 -25.49 19.27
N ALA A 30 -12.05 -24.92 18.30
CA ALA A 30 -12.32 -23.58 17.88
C ALA A 30 -13.39 -23.70 16.78
N GLY A 31 -14.63 -23.28 17.04
CA GLY A 31 -15.70 -23.38 16.05
C GLY A 31 -15.39 -22.55 14.80
N PHE A 32 -15.82 -23.00 13.61
CA PHE A 32 -15.48 -22.42 12.28
C PHE A 32 -15.68 -20.90 12.13
N GLN A 33 -16.46 -20.29 13.01
CA GLN A 33 -16.63 -18.84 13.07
C GLN A 33 -15.81 -18.25 14.22
N ALA A 34 -14.69 -17.61 13.87
CA ALA A 34 -13.81 -16.99 14.85
C ALA A 34 -14.50 -15.91 15.73
N ILE A 35 -15.62 -15.32 15.27
CA ILE A 35 -16.42 -14.38 16.10
C ILE A 35 -17.13 -15.12 17.24
N ALA A 36 -17.68 -16.30 17.00
CA ALA A 36 -18.34 -17.11 18.02
C ALA A 36 -17.31 -17.59 19.07
N ALA A 37 -16.14 -18.05 18.61
CA ALA A 37 -15.04 -18.44 19.49
C ALA A 37 -14.58 -17.26 20.39
N VAL A 38 -14.50 -16.04 19.83
CA VAL A 38 -14.16 -14.81 20.57
C VAL A 38 -15.16 -14.49 21.67
N GLN A 39 -16.47 -14.69 21.44
CA GLN A 39 -17.52 -14.40 22.43
C GLN A 39 -17.36 -15.26 23.70
N GLY A 40 -16.88 -16.50 23.57
CA GLY A 40 -16.57 -17.38 24.71
C GLY A 40 -15.54 -16.78 25.67
N PHE A 41 -14.55 -16.03 25.15
CA PHE A 41 -13.50 -15.40 25.96
C PHE A 41 -14.01 -14.26 26.84
N GLY A 42 -15.09 -13.58 26.43
CA GLY A 42 -15.74 -12.54 27.24
C GLY A 42 -16.31 -13.04 28.57
N ARG A 43 -16.28 -14.36 28.83
CA ARG A 43 -16.69 -14.96 30.11
C ARG A 43 -15.55 -14.99 31.13
N THR A 44 -14.32 -15.18 30.67
CA THR A 44 -13.12 -15.23 31.52
C THR A 44 -12.32 -13.92 31.47
N HIS A 45 -12.53 -13.09 30.45
CA HIS A 45 -11.89 -11.81 30.24
C HIS A 45 -12.92 -10.68 30.33
N ARG A 46 -12.97 -9.95 31.45
CA ARG A 46 -13.92 -8.84 31.70
C ARG A 46 -13.26 -7.65 32.39
N SER A 47 -13.92 -6.50 32.33
CA SER A 47 -13.61 -5.39 33.23
C SER A 47 -13.73 -5.83 34.69
N HIS A 48 -12.99 -5.18 35.59
CA HIS A 48 -12.98 -5.50 37.02
C HIS A 48 -12.30 -6.83 37.44
N GLN A 49 -11.53 -7.45 36.54
CA GLN A 49 -10.69 -8.61 36.86
C GLN A 49 -9.37 -8.18 37.53
N LYS A 50 -8.91 -8.94 38.54
CA LYS A 50 -7.60 -8.74 39.21
C LYS A 50 -6.43 -8.88 38.24
N GLN A 51 -6.56 -9.79 37.29
CA GLN A 51 -5.56 -10.13 36.29
C GLN A 51 -6.24 -10.77 35.07
N PRO A 52 -5.68 -10.61 33.86
CA PRO A 52 -6.22 -11.25 32.67
C PRO A 52 -6.09 -12.78 32.72
N PRO A 53 -7.00 -13.53 32.07
CA PRO A 53 -6.87 -14.96 31.90
C PRO A 53 -5.65 -15.33 31.03
N GLU A 54 -5.14 -16.53 31.25
CA GLU A 54 -4.21 -17.21 30.34
C GLU A 54 -5.03 -18.00 29.32
N VAL A 55 -4.90 -17.67 28.03
CA VAL A 55 -5.58 -18.38 26.95
C VAL A 55 -4.67 -19.47 26.39
N ILE A 56 -5.14 -20.70 26.43
CA ILE A 56 -4.43 -21.88 25.96
C ILE A 56 -5.20 -22.42 24.76
N LEU A 57 -4.62 -22.23 23.57
CA LEU A 57 -5.15 -22.77 22.33
C LEU A 57 -4.57 -24.18 22.15
N LEU A 58 -5.44 -25.18 22.14
CA LEU A 58 -5.05 -26.55 21.84
C LEU A 58 -5.28 -26.79 20.36
N SER A 59 -4.28 -27.35 19.69
CA SER A 59 -4.35 -27.76 18.30
C SER A 59 -3.67 -29.11 18.15
N THR A 60 -4.20 -29.98 17.31
CA THR A 60 -3.48 -31.17 16.85
C THR A 60 -2.38 -30.80 15.85
N ASN A 61 -1.64 -31.81 15.36
CA ASN A 61 -0.68 -31.69 14.27
C ASN A 61 -1.33 -31.74 12.87
N VAL A 62 -2.66 -31.62 12.78
CA VAL A 62 -3.38 -31.52 11.51
C VAL A 62 -3.29 -30.08 11.01
N ASN A 63 -2.67 -29.87 9.84
CA ASN A 63 -2.40 -28.52 9.32
C ASN A 63 -3.68 -27.67 9.14
N GLY A 64 -4.79 -28.30 8.78
CA GLY A 64 -6.09 -27.62 8.70
C GLY A 64 -6.55 -27.01 10.03
N GLU A 65 -6.36 -27.73 11.14
CA GLU A 65 -6.71 -27.31 12.49
C GLU A 65 -5.74 -26.25 13.03
N VAL A 66 -4.43 -26.45 12.83
CA VAL A 66 -3.38 -25.49 13.21
C VAL A 66 -3.65 -24.12 12.61
N ARG A 67 -3.98 -24.08 11.32
CA ARG A 67 -4.33 -22.86 10.60
C ARG A 67 -5.61 -22.19 11.13
N PHE A 68 -6.62 -22.98 11.42
CA PHE A 68 -7.86 -22.45 11.99
C PHE A 68 -7.60 -21.81 13.37
N THR A 69 -6.81 -22.51 14.18
CA THR A 69 -6.35 -22.04 15.49
C THR A 69 -5.52 -20.76 15.37
N ALA A 70 -4.63 -20.66 14.37
CA ALA A 70 -3.85 -19.45 14.07
C ALA A 70 -4.74 -18.24 13.74
N THR A 71 -5.83 -18.45 12.99
CA THR A 71 -6.80 -17.38 12.66
C THR A 71 -7.47 -16.82 13.91
N ILE A 72 -7.80 -17.68 14.87
CA ILE A 72 -8.40 -17.27 16.14
C ILE A 72 -7.36 -16.62 17.05
N ALA A 73 -6.14 -17.16 17.09
CA ALA A 73 -5.01 -16.57 17.79
C ALA A 73 -4.75 -15.12 17.35
N ALA A 74 -4.73 -14.87 16.03
CA ALA A 74 -4.56 -13.54 15.45
C ALA A 74 -5.68 -12.57 15.88
N ARG A 75 -6.95 -13.00 15.86
CA ARG A 75 -8.08 -12.16 16.31
C ARG A 75 -8.04 -11.88 17.81
N LEU A 76 -7.66 -12.85 18.63
CA LEU A 76 -7.47 -12.65 20.07
C LEU A 76 -6.34 -11.66 20.36
N GLY A 77 -5.27 -11.70 19.56
CA GLY A 77 -4.20 -10.70 19.57
C GLY A 77 -4.71 -9.28 19.26
N GLN A 78 -5.57 -9.12 18.26
CA GLN A 78 -6.18 -7.83 17.92
C GLN A 78 -7.09 -7.29 19.02
N LEU A 79 -7.74 -8.16 19.78
CA LEU A 79 -8.63 -7.80 20.90
C LEU A 79 -7.88 -7.48 22.20
N GLY A 80 -6.54 -7.54 22.20
CA GLY A 80 -5.73 -7.31 23.39
C GLY A 80 -5.83 -8.43 24.43
N ALA A 81 -6.49 -9.55 24.10
CA ALA A 81 -6.68 -10.70 24.97
C ALA A 81 -5.42 -11.57 25.10
N ILE A 82 -4.40 -11.35 24.23
CA ILE A 82 -3.09 -11.99 24.28
C ILE A 82 -2.03 -10.93 24.51
N SER A 83 -1.34 -11.02 25.66
CA SER A 83 -0.27 -10.08 26.03
C SER A 83 1.05 -10.39 25.29
N LYS A 84 1.94 -9.39 25.13
CA LYS A 84 3.22 -9.53 24.40
C LYS A 84 4.05 -10.75 24.83
N GLY A 85 4.09 -11.07 26.13
CA GLY A 85 4.86 -12.20 26.66
C GLY A 85 4.27 -13.60 26.37
N GLN A 86 3.03 -13.70 25.92
CA GLN A 86 2.39 -14.97 25.51
C GLN A 86 2.63 -15.30 24.03
N ARG A 87 3.20 -14.37 23.24
CA ARG A 87 3.48 -14.57 21.81
C ARG A 87 4.73 -15.43 21.57
N ASP A 88 5.70 -15.37 22.49
CA ASP A 88 7.04 -15.93 22.27
C ASP A 88 7.16 -17.45 22.53
N THR A 89 6.13 -18.10 23.09
CA THR A 89 6.21 -19.53 23.51
C THR A 89 5.61 -20.52 22.50
N ALA A 90 5.01 -20.07 21.40
CA ALA A 90 4.29 -20.92 20.45
C ALA A 90 5.07 -21.12 19.13
N ASN A 91 6.14 -21.91 19.20
CA ASN A 91 7.15 -22.08 18.14
C ASN A 91 6.72 -23.01 16.96
N ASN A 92 5.45 -22.95 16.52
CA ASN A 92 4.90 -23.76 15.42
C ASN A 92 4.23 -22.92 14.30
N GLY A 93 4.63 -21.66 14.11
CA GLY A 93 4.05 -20.81 13.05
C GLY A 93 2.59 -20.36 13.26
N LEU A 94 1.97 -20.76 14.39
CA LEU A 94 0.60 -20.36 14.81
C LEU A 94 0.41 -18.83 14.91
N PHE A 95 1.49 -18.08 15.12
CA PHE A 95 1.50 -16.62 15.20
C PHE A 95 2.33 -15.97 14.09
N ASP A 96 2.77 -16.73 13.09
CA ASP A 96 3.45 -16.15 11.93
C ASP A 96 2.42 -15.44 11.05
N GLU A 97 2.23 -14.16 11.31
CA GLU A 97 1.27 -13.32 10.59
C GLU A 97 1.55 -13.25 9.08
N ASP A 98 2.81 -13.47 8.66
CA ASP A 98 3.20 -13.43 7.26
C ASP A 98 2.73 -14.70 6.54
N LEU A 99 2.98 -15.88 7.14
CA LEU A 99 2.52 -17.18 6.61
C LEU A 99 1.00 -17.37 6.71
N ASN A 100 0.36 -16.71 7.68
CA ASN A 100 -1.08 -16.78 7.87
C ASN A 100 -1.87 -15.75 7.04
N ASN A 101 -1.20 -14.88 6.26
CA ASN A 101 -1.89 -13.96 5.36
C ASN A 101 -2.16 -14.57 3.97
N PHE A 102 -3.26 -15.33 3.89
CA PHE A 102 -3.70 -16.00 2.65
C PHE A 102 -4.35 -15.07 1.62
N ALA A 103 -4.59 -13.80 1.97
CA ALA A 103 -5.02 -12.78 1.03
C ALA A 103 -3.83 -12.10 0.31
N SER A 104 -2.59 -12.39 0.74
CA SER A 104 -1.39 -11.81 0.15
C SER A 104 -1.17 -12.28 -1.30
N GLN A 105 -0.45 -11.47 -2.08
CA GLN A 105 0.04 -11.86 -3.40
C GLN A 105 0.94 -13.11 -3.36
N TYR A 106 1.65 -13.33 -2.25
CA TYR A 106 2.51 -14.50 -2.06
C TYR A 106 1.71 -15.78 -1.95
N ALA A 107 0.59 -15.75 -1.23
CA ALA A 107 -0.34 -16.87 -1.16
C ALA A 107 -0.97 -17.17 -2.52
N ARG A 108 -1.33 -16.14 -3.29
CA ARG A 108 -1.87 -16.31 -4.64
C ARG A 108 -0.86 -16.92 -5.59
N SER A 109 0.36 -16.38 -5.64
CA SER A 109 1.45 -16.92 -6.45
C SER A 109 1.85 -18.34 -6.03
N ALA A 110 1.88 -18.63 -4.73
CA ALA A 110 2.15 -19.98 -4.22
C ALA A 110 1.06 -20.98 -4.63
N LEU A 111 -0.21 -20.56 -4.62
CA LEU A 111 -1.33 -21.39 -5.08
C LEU A 111 -1.22 -21.67 -6.58
N GLU A 112 -0.95 -20.64 -7.39
CA GLU A 112 -0.78 -20.80 -8.82
C GLU A 112 0.35 -21.79 -9.15
N ALA A 113 1.49 -21.68 -8.47
CA ALA A 113 2.61 -22.61 -8.63
C ALA A 113 2.26 -24.04 -8.17
N LEU A 114 1.55 -24.18 -7.04
CA LEU A 114 1.12 -25.49 -6.54
C LEU A 114 0.16 -26.18 -7.51
N ILE A 115 -0.87 -25.47 -7.97
CA ILE A 115 -1.86 -26.01 -8.92
C ILE A 115 -1.17 -26.38 -10.25
N ASN A 116 -0.18 -25.60 -10.68
CA ASN A 116 0.67 -25.93 -11.82
C ASN A 116 1.43 -27.25 -11.65
N ASP A 117 1.93 -27.53 -10.45
CA ASP A 117 2.67 -28.76 -10.15
C ASP A 117 1.73 -29.96 -9.97
N ILE A 118 0.55 -29.77 -9.36
CA ILE A 118 -0.50 -30.79 -9.28
C ILE A 118 -0.95 -31.18 -10.69
N TYR A 119 -1.23 -30.20 -11.56
CA TYR A 119 -1.66 -30.45 -12.94
C TYR A 119 -0.64 -31.27 -13.75
N ARG A 120 0.65 -31.07 -13.48
CA ARG A 120 1.75 -31.79 -14.15
C ARG A 120 2.15 -33.07 -13.42
N ASP A 121 1.37 -33.53 -12.43
CA ASP A 121 1.67 -34.68 -11.58
C ASP A 121 3.08 -34.65 -10.95
N ARG A 122 3.54 -33.46 -10.56
CA ARG A 122 4.87 -33.23 -9.95
C ARG A 122 4.87 -33.31 -8.43
N ILE A 123 3.70 -33.46 -7.82
CA ILE A 123 3.58 -33.71 -6.39
C ILE A 123 3.65 -35.23 -6.16
N PRO A 124 4.65 -35.75 -5.43
CA PRO A 124 4.70 -37.16 -5.09
C PRO A 124 3.42 -37.60 -4.39
N ASP A 125 2.92 -38.80 -4.70
CA ASP A 125 1.75 -39.40 -4.07
C ASP A 125 0.42 -38.63 -4.24
N LEU A 126 0.37 -37.66 -5.16
CA LEU A 126 -0.87 -36.94 -5.50
C LEU A 126 -0.99 -36.72 -7.00
N LYS A 127 -1.92 -37.43 -7.65
CA LYS A 127 -2.25 -37.24 -9.06
C LYS A 127 -3.31 -36.16 -9.25
N CYS A 128 -3.23 -35.41 -10.36
CA CYS A 128 -4.19 -34.36 -10.69
C CYS A 128 -5.63 -34.88 -10.71
N ALA A 129 -5.88 -35.98 -11.42
CA ALA A 129 -7.22 -36.57 -11.54
C ALA A 129 -7.78 -37.00 -10.17
N GLU A 130 -6.93 -37.48 -9.28
CA GLU A 130 -7.31 -37.84 -7.92
C GLU A 130 -7.64 -36.60 -7.08
N PHE A 131 -6.80 -35.56 -7.16
CA PHE A 131 -7.03 -34.30 -6.48
C PHE A 131 -8.33 -33.62 -6.94
N GLU A 132 -8.61 -33.57 -8.24
CA GLU A 132 -9.85 -33.01 -8.80
C GLU A 132 -11.07 -33.79 -8.30
N ARG A 133 -11.01 -35.13 -8.31
CA ARG A 133 -12.08 -36.01 -7.81
C ARG A 133 -12.36 -35.78 -6.32
N MET A 134 -11.33 -35.64 -5.49
CA MET A 134 -11.49 -35.45 -4.04
C MET A 134 -11.97 -34.04 -3.69
N THR A 135 -11.50 -33.01 -4.41
CA THR A 135 -11.78 -31.60 -4.08
C THR A 135 -12.97 -31.00 -4.82
N GLY A 136 -13.38 -31.60 -5.94
CA GLY A 136 -14.35 -31.03 -6.88
C GLY A 136 -13.86 -29.75 -7.55
N LEU A 137 -12.54 -29.55 -7.63
CA LEU A 137 -11.92 -28.46 -8.38
C LEU A 137 -11.63 -28.92 -9.81
N GLU A 138 -11.82 -28.04 -10.77
CA GLU A 138 -11.44 -28.26 -12.17
C GLU A 138 -10.17 -27.45 -12.46
N ILE A 139 -9.05 -28.14 -12.61
CA ILE A 139 -7.73 -27.57 -12.86
C ILE A 139 -7.40 -27.65 -14.37
N GLY A 140 -7.76 -28.76 -15.02
CA GLY A 140 -7.54 -28.97 -16.44
C GLY A 140 -8.48 -28.16 -17.35
N GLY A 141 -7.94 -27.57 -18.42
CA GLY A 141 -8.72 -27.06 -19.55
C GLY A 141 -8.88 -28.09 -20.67
N GLU A 142 -9.89 -27.91 -21.52
CA GLU A 142 -10.22 -28.79 -22.66
C GLU A 142 -9.07 -28.97 -23.67
N THR A 143 -8.05 -28.09 -23.63
CA THR A 143 -6.94 -28.03 -24.59
C THR A 143 -5.60 -28.52 -24.04
N GLY A 144 -5.55 -29.15 -22.85
CA GLY A 144 -4.29 -29.59 -22.24
C GLY A 144 -3.44 -28.45 -21.64
N ALA A 145 -4.04 -27.26 -21.49
CA ALA A 145 -3.49 -26.15 -20.74
C ALA A 145 -4.27 -25.94 -19.44
N ILE A 146 -3.61 -25.38 -18.41
CA ILE A 146 -4.28 -24.99 -17.17
C ILE A 146 -5.30 -23.92 -17.50
N SER A 147 -6.52 -24.10 -17.03
CA SER A 147 -7.57 -23.10 -17.18
C SER A 147 -7.28 -21.93 -16.25
N THR A 148 -6.55 -20.92 -16.73
CA THR A 148 -6.29 -19.67 -16.00
C THR A 148 -7.59 -18.99 -15.56
N ASN A 149 -8.65 -19.10 -16.38
CA ASN A 149 -10.00 -18.62 -16.07
C ASN A 149 -10.74 -19.44 -14.99
N LYS A 150 -10.23 -20.62 -14.59
CA LYS A 150 -10.83 -21.49 -13.56
C LYS A 150 -10.00 -21.63 -12.28
N MET A 151 -8.89 -20.88 -12.15
CA MET A 151 -8.06 -20.91 -10.93
C MET A 151 -8.91 -20.53 -9.70
N PRO A 152 -9.02 -21.41 -8.68
CA PRO A 152 -9.84 -21.11 -7.51
C PRO A 152 -9.22 -19.97 -6.69
N PRO A 153 -10.04 -19.07 -6.12
CA PRO A 153 -9.56 -18.17 -5.08
C PRO A 153 -8.95 -18.96 -3.91
N VAL A 154 -7.93 -18.39 -3.25
CA VAL A 154 -7.21 -19.05 -2.14
C VAL A 154 -8.18 -19.58 -1.08
N ASN A 155 -9.17 -18.79 -0.65
CA ASN A 155 -10.18 -19.23 0.32
C ASN A 155 -11.01 -20.44 -0.16
N ARG A 156 -11.35 -20.50 -1.45
CA ARG A 156 -12.09 -21.63 -2.02
C ARG A 156 -11.21 -22.89 -1.99
N PHE A 157 -9.96 -22.79 -2.42
CA PHE A 157 -9.00 -23.89 -2.38
C PHE A 157 -8.87 -24.49 -0.98
N LEU A 158 -8.65 -23.63 0.02
CA LEU A 158 -8.44 -24.05 1.41
C LEU A 158 -9.66 -24.74 2.00
N ASN A 159 -10.86 -24.22 1.70
CA ASN A 159 -12.11 -24.86 2.12
C ASN A 159 -12.29 -26.24 1.47
N ARG A 160 -11.74 -26.47 0.27
CA ARG A 160 -11.76 -27.81 -0.35
C ARG A 160 -10.75 -28.77 0.29
N LEU A 161 -9.62 -28.28 0.78
CA LEU A 161 -8.64 -29.13 1.49
C LEU A 161 -9.18 -29.71 2.79
N LEU A 162 -10.15 -29.04 3.42
CA LEU A 162 -10.81 -29.54 4.64
C LEU A 162 -11.58 -30.85 4.45
N ALA A 163 -11.91 -31.20 3.20
CA ALA A 163 -12.59 -32.44 2.86
C ALA A 163 -11.64 -33.60 2.53
N LEU A 164 -10.33 -33.36 2.49
CA LEU A 164 -9.32 -34.37 2.19
C LEU A 164 -9.01 -35.23 3.42
N GLU A 165 -8.54 -36.45 3.17
CA GLU A 165 -7.92 -37.28 4.21
C GLU A 165 -6.70 -36.58 4.80
N ILE A 166 -6.39 -36.86 6.07
CA ILE A 166 -5.39 -36.12 6.85
C ILE A 166 -4.02 -36.13 6.16
N ASP A 167 -3.60 -37.27 5.62
CA ASP A 167 -2.29 -37.39 4.97
C ASP A 167 -2.22 -36.55 3.68
N THR A 168 -3.25 -36.64 2.82
CA THR A 168 -3.36 -35.82 1.61
C THR A 168 -3.47 -34.34 1.93
N GLN A 169 -4.25 -33.98 2.96
CA GLN A 169 -4.37 -32.61 3.44
C GLN A 169 -3.00 -32.07 3.88
N ASN A 170 -2.28 -32.81 4.72
CA ASN A 170 -0.98 -32.41 5.24
C ASN A 170 0.06 -32.26 4.12
N LEU A 171 0.07 -33.17 3.14
CA LEU A 171 0.91 -33.10 1.95
C LEU A 171 0.67 -31.81 1.17
N VAL A 172 -0.59 -31.53 0.83
CA VAL A 172 -0.95 -30.35 0.02
C VAL A 172 -0.64 -29.06 0.77
N PHE A 173 -0.92 -28.98 2.07
CA PHE A 173 -0.58 -27.81 2.90
C PHE A 173 0.93 -27.60 2.98
N LYS A 174 1.72 -28.66 3.20
CA LYS A 174 3.17 -28.56 3.26
C LYS A 174 3.76 -28.00 1.96
N GLU A 175 3.28 -28.49 0.82
CA GLU A 175 3.69 -28.01 -0.50
C GLU A 175 3.28 -26.54 -0.74
N PHE A 176 2.10 -26.15 -0.29
CA PHE A 176 1.63 -24.76 -0.35
C PHE A 176 2.47 -23.82 0.51
N GLU A 177 2.69 -24.17 1.79
CA GLU A 177 3.44 -23.37 2.76
C GLU A 177 4.91 -23.24 2.37
N ALA A 178 5.54 -24.29 1.84
CA ALA A 178 6.91 -24.24 1.36
C ALA A 178 7.08 -23.26 0.18
N ARG A 179 6.09 -23.17 -0.71
CA ARG A 179 6.08 -22.18 -1.80
C ARG A 179 5.85 -20.78 -1.28
N MET A 180 4.87 -20.59 -0.40
CA MET A 180 4.56 -19.29 0.20
C MET A 180 5.74 -18.74 1.01
N SER A 181 6.37 -19.56 1.86
CA SER A 181 7.56 -19.20 2.64
C SER A 181 8.71 -18.74 1.74
N ARG A 182 8.93 -19.44 0.62
CA ARG A 182 9.96 -19.10 -0.36
C ARG A 182 9.68 -17.77 -1.05
N ASN A 183 8.43 -17.56 -1.47
CA ASN A 183 8.02 -16.30 -2.09
C ASN A 183 8.19 -15.11 -1.13
N ILE A 184 7.83 -15.29 0.15
CA ILE A 184 8.00 -14.28 1.20
C ILE A 184 9.49 -14.02 1.44
N ALA A 185 10.31 -15.05 1.58
CA ALA A 185 11.74 -14.91 1.79
C ALA A 185 12.42 -14.17 0.63
N LEU A 186 12.06 -14.49 -0.62
CA LEU A 186 12.54 -13.81 -1.81
C LEU A 186 12.11 -12.34 -1.84
N ALA A 187 10.84 -12.06 -1.54
CA ALA A 187 10.35 -10.69 -1.50
C ALA A 187 11.01 -9.85 -0.39
N LYS A 188 11.27 -10.44 0.78
CA LYS A 188 12.02 -9.80 1.86
C LYS A 188 13.46 -9.52 1.46
N ALA A 189 14.15 -10.50 0.86
CA ALA A 189 15.52 -10.34 0.36
C ALA A 189 15.62 -9.24 -0.71
N ASN A 190 14.60 -9.11 -1.55
CA ASN A 190 14.56 -8.13 -2.63
C ASN A 190 13.99 -6.76 -2.22
N GLY A 191 13.58 -6.59 -0.95
CA GLY A 191 12.95 -5.36 -0.46
C GLY A 191 11.57 -5.07 -1.06
N THR A 192 10.94 -6.06 -1.67
CA THR A 192 9.62 -5.95 -2.34
C THR A 192 8.50 -6.63 -1.53
N TYR A 193 8.74 -6.90 -0.24
CA TYR A 193 7.77 -7.54 0.63
C TYR A 193 6.59 -6.62 0.97
N ASP A 194 5.36 -7.05 0.64
CA ASP A 194 4.09 -6.33 0.81
C ASP A 194 3.10 -7.19 1.62
N ARG A 195 2.83 -6.77 2.86
CA ARG A 195 2.14 -7.57 3.87
C ARG A 195 0.60 -7.47 3.83
N GLY A 196 -0.03 -6.54 3.09
CA GLY A 196 -1.51 -6.41 2.99
C GLY A 196 -2.24 -6.05 4.32
N ILE A 197 -3.12 -5.04 4.29
CA ILE A 197 -3.37 -4.11 5.44
C ILE A 197 -2.05 -3.74 6.07
N GLU A 198 -1.33 -2.88 5.36
CA GLU A 198 -0.04 -2.37 5.81
C GLU A 198 -0.26 -1.58 7.10
N THR A 199 0.37 -2.01 8.19
CA THR A 199 0.64 -1.06 9.26
C THR A 199 1.77 -0.19 8.75
N LEU A 200 1.44 1.00 8.25
CA LEU A 200 2.47 1.93 7.79
C LEU A 200 3.36 2.27 8.99
N GLN A 201 4.65 2.10 8.76
CA GLN A 201 5.73 2.48 9.67
C GLN A 201 6.49 3.64 9.03
N ALA A 202 6.97 4.55 9.87
CA ALA A 202 7.78 5.69 9.45
C ALA A 202 8.72 6.04 10.60
N ASP A 203 10.00 6.28 10.29
CA ASP A 203 11.04 6.50 11.31
C ASP A 203 10.73 7.68 12.24
N GLY A 204 10.18 8.76 11.67
CA GLY A 204 9.70 9.94 12.40
C GLY A 204 8.19 9.93 12.66
N GLY A 205 7.52 8.84 12.30
CA GLY A 205 6.08 8.65 12.47
C GLY A 205 5.21 9.45 11.51
N PHE A 206 3.98 9.74 11.95
CA PHE A 206 2.91 10.33 11.13
C PHE A 206 2.24 11.47 11.86
N GLU A 207 2.02 12.58 11.16
CA GLU A 207 1.30 13.73 11.69
C GLU A 207 0.05 14.00 10.86
N ILE A 208 -1.08 14.17 11.55
CA ILE A 208 -2.31 14.65 10.92
C ILE A 208 -2.16 16.15 10.74
N VAL A 209 -2.09 16.57 9.48
CA VAL A 209 -2.08 17.98 9.10
C VAL A 209 -3.50 18.53 9.17
N GLU A 210 -4.45 17.74 8.68
CA GLU A 210 -5.83 18.16 8.51
C GLU A 210 -6.78 16.96 8.52
N SER A 211 -7.99 17.19 9.03
CA SER A 211 -9.06 16.21 9.14
C SER A 211 -10.36 16.83 8.65
N GLN A 212 -10.90 16.34 7.54
CA GLN A 212 -12.11 16.87 6.90
C GLN A 212 -13.18 15.79 6.77
N THR A 213 -14.38 16.03 7.29
CA THR A 213 -15.53 15.13 7.05
C THR A 213 -16.04 15.32 5.63
N ILE A 214 -16.03 14.23 4.85
CA ILE A 214 -16.37 14.21 3.42
C ILE A 214 -17.73 13.60 3.10
N ALA A 215 -18.29 12.83 4.02
CA ALA A 215 -19.66 12.36 3.95
C ALA A 215 -20.17 11.98 5.34
N THR A 216 -21.47 12.11 5.55
CA THR A 216 -22.15 11.61 6.75
C THR A 216 -23.38 10.84 6.31
N GLN A 217 -23.50 9.60 6.77
CA GLN A 217 -24.66 8.74 6.50
C GLN A 217 -25.06 8.03 7.78
N GLU A 218 -26.34 8.11 8.16
CA GLU A 218 -26.90 7.42 9.33
C GLU A 218 -26.13 7.67 10.64
N GLY A 219 -25.55 8.88 10.79
CA GLY A 219 -24.76 9.26 11.97
C GLY A 219 -23.31 8.77 11.97
N ALA A 220 -22.86 8.07 10.93
CA ALA A 220 -21.48 7.68 10.73
C ALA A 220 -20.79 8.59 9.69
N GLU A 221 -19.56 9.00 10.00
CA GLU A 221 -18.77 9.91 9.17
C GLU A 221 -17.74 9.16 8.31
N THR A 222 -17.49 9.71 7.13
CA THR A 222 -16.32 9.41 6.31
C THR A 222 -15.44 10.64 6.34
N VAL A 223 -14.17 10.47 6.67
CA VAL A 223 -13.24 11.58 6.92
C VAL A 223 -12.01 11.42 6.03
N CYS A 224 -11.62 12.47 5.33
CA CYS A 224 -10.32 12.56 4.68
C CYS A 224 -9.29 13.10 5.67
N GLN A 225 -8.23 12.33 5.91
CA GLN A 225 -7.09 12.75 6.72
C GLN A 225 -5.93 13.10 5.79
N THR A 226 -5.41 14.33 5.90
CA THR A 226 -4.15 14.73 5.26
C THR A 226 -3.01 14.40 6.22
N ILE A 227 -2.08 13.55 5.79
CA ILE A 227 -1.06 12.98 6.67
C ILE A 227 0.33 13.29 6.11
N ASP A 228 1.19 13.86 6.94
CA ASP A 228 2.62 13.96 6.67
C ASP A 228 3.33 12.73 7.27
N LYS A 229 4.04 11.99 6.42
CA LYS A 229 4.90 10.84 6.76
C LYS A 229 6.34 11.31 6.85
N PHE A 230 7.02 10.99 7.95
CA PHE A 230 8.44 11.33 8.14
C PHE A 230 9.32 10.09 8.05
N THR A 231 10.13 10.01 7.00
CA THR A 231 11.05 8.89 6.76
C THR A 231 12.49 9.36 6.74
N LYS A 232 13.40 8.54 7.27
CA LYS A 232 14.82 8.78 7.05
C LYS A 232 15.17 8.51 5.58
N PRO A 233 15.84 9.43 4.88
CA PRO A 233 16.28 9.14 3.53
C PRO A 233 17.32 8.03 3.53
N TYR A 234 17.26 7.18 2.51
CA TYR A 234 18.35 6.27 2.19
C TYR A 234 19.52 7.07 1.61
N LEU A 235 20.70 6.87 2.19
CA LEU A 235 21.95 7.51 1.79
C LEU A 235 22.84 6.48 1.10
N ASN A 236 22.89 6.53 -0.23
CA ASN A 236 23.67 5.61 -1.04
C ASN A 236 25.14 6.05 -1.03
N GLN A 237 25.96 5.41 -0.20
CA GLN A 237 27.35 5.80 -0.04
C GLN A 237 28.12 5.64 -1.35
N GLN A 238 29.11 6.51 -1.57
CA GLN A 238 29.93 6.48 -2.80
C GLN A 238 30.50 5.08 -3.08
N ASN A 239 30.93 4.35 -2.05
CA ASN A 239 31.46 3.00 -2.22
C ASN A 239 30.41 2.02 -2.78
N GLU A 240 29.16 2.08 -2.29
CA GLU A 240 28.06 1.23 -2.77
C GLU A 240 27.69 1.59 -4.21
N ALA A 241 27.58 2.88 -4.52
CA ALA A 241 27.35 3.38 -5.86
C ALA A 241 28.46 2.96 -6.84
N TYR A 242 29.72 2.99 -6.41
CA TYR A 242 30.86 2.56 -7.21
C TYR A 242 30.82 1.06 -7.53
N GLN A 243 30.47 0.21 -6.55
CA GLN A 243 30.29 -1.23 -6.80
C GLN A 243 29.14 -1.51 -7.78
N ASN A 244 28.07 -0.73 -7.73
CA ASN A 244 26.98 -0.85 -8.69
C ASN A 244 27.44 -0.49 -10.12
N LEU A 245 28.27 0.55 -10.29
CA LEU A 245 28.87 0.86 -11.60
C LEU A 245 29.67 -0.32 -12.16
N LEU A 246 30.50 -0.97 -11.33
CA LEU A 246 31.23 -2.18 -11.72
C LEU A 246 30.32 -3.35 -12.08
N SER A 247 29.09 -3.36 -11.57
CA SER A 247 28.07 -4.40 -11.81
C SER A 247 27.16 -4.11 -13.01
N GLY A 248 27.57 -3.18 -13.87
CA GLY A 248 26.89 -2.84 -15.13
C GLY A 248 25.87 -1.71 -15.02
N TYR A 249 25.95 -0.86 -13.99
CA TYR A 249 25.25 0.42 -13.99
C TYR A 249 26.08 1.47 -14.75
N SER A 250 25.38 2.44 -15.33
CA SER A 250 25.98 3.60 -15.99
C SER A 250 25.69 4.88 -15.19
N ALA A 251 26.59 5.86 -15.28
CA ALA A 251 26.43 7.15 -14.61
C ALA A 251 25.61 8.12 -15.49
N TYR A 252 24.76 8.92 -14.83
CA TYR A 252 23.90 9.88 -15.49
C TYR A 252 23.87 11.22 -14.75
N ARG A 253 23.63 12.27 -15.53
CA ARG A 253 23.42 13.64 -15.04
C ARG A 253 22.05 14.13 -15.48
N HIS A 254 21.34 14.80 -14.59
CA HIS A 254 20.06 15.42 -14.90
C HIS A 254 20.29 16.70 -15.69
N LYS A 255 19.70 16.82 -16.89
CA LYS A 255 19.96 17.90 -17.86
C LYS A 255 19.68 19.31 -17.31
N LYS A 256 18.63 19.45 -16.48
CA LYS A 256 18.22 20.75 -15.89
C LYS A 256 18.92 21.10 -14.57
N THR A 257 19.05 20.15 -13.65
CA THR A 257 19.47 20.41 -12.27
C THR A 257 20.95 20.07 -12.02
N GLY A 258 21.60 19.36 -12.94
CA GLY A 258 22.96 18.85 -12.74
C GLY A 258 23.08 17.73 -11.70
N ALA A 259 21.95 17.28 -11.12
CA ALA A 259 21.89 16.18 -10.17
C ALA A 259 22.47 14.90 -10.80
N VAL A 260 23.04 14.04 -9.97
CA VAL A 260 23.73 12.82 -10.42
C VAL A 260 22.96 11.58 -9.96
N ALA A 261 23.01 10.53 -10.78
CA ALA A 261 22.44 9.22 -10.50
C ALA A 261 23.23 8.14 -11.22
N ILE A 262 23.05 6.88 -10.82
CA ILE A 262 23.48 5.72 -11.60
C ILE A 262 22.25 4.90 -11.99
N ALA A 263 22.24 4.30 -13.18
CA ALA A 263 21.10 3.50 -13.62
C ALA A 263 21.52 2.27 -14.44
N LYS A 264 20.67 1.25 -14.42
CA LYS A 264 20.83 0.01 -15.21
C LYS A 264 19.49 -0.42 -15.80
N GLU A 265 19.55 -1.11 -16.92
CA GLU A 265 18.41 -1.78 -17.52
C GLU A 265 17.83 -2.85 -16.59
N ASP A 266 16.50 -2.87 -16.51
CA ASP A 266 15.70 -3.78 -15.70
C ASP A 266 14.58 -4.39 -16.56
N ASP A 267 13.86 -5.38 -16.04
CA ASP A 267 12.83 -6.11 -16.80
C ASP A 267 11.74 -5.17 -17.35
N SER A 268 11.41 -5.33 -18.63
CA SER A 268 10.37 -4.56 -19.30
C SER A 268 9.02 -4.75 -18.61
N ARG A 269 8.22 -3.68 -18.50
CA ARG A 269 6.89 -3.72 -17.91
C ARG A 269 5.82 -3.32 -18.91
N VAL A 270 4.61 -3.86 -18.73
CA VAL A 270 3.43 -3.37 -19.45
C VAL A 270 2.95 -2.09 -18.75
N ASN A 271 2.99 -0.96 -19.45
CA ASN A 271 2.53 0.32 -18.91
C ASN A 271 0.97 0.39 -18.91
N ARG A 272 0.40 1.47 -18.36
CA ARG A 272 -1.06 1.67 -18.26
C ARG A 272 -1.78 1.71 -19.62
N THR A 273 -1.06 1.81 -20.74
CA THR A 273 -1.63 1.79 -22.10
C THR A 273 -1.54 0.42 -22.77
N GLY A 274 -1.08 -0.61 -22.03
CA GLY A 274 -0.93 -1.98 -22.55
C GLY A 274 0.33 -2.19 -23.38
N LYS A 275 1.23 -1.19 -23.47
CA LYS A 275 2.48 -1.30 -24.21
C LYS A 275 3.59 -1.82 -23.31
N VAL A 276 4.39 -2.75 -23.82
CA VAL A 276 5.66 -3.16 -23.19
C VAL A 276 6.66 -2.00 -23.31
N VAL A 277 7.23 -1.59 -22.19
CA VAL A 277 8.23 -0.51 -22.11
C VAL A 277 9.40 -0.97 -21.26
N ASP A 278 10.61 -0.70 -21.72
CA ASP A 278 11.83 -0.97 -20.96
C ASP A 278 11.93 -0.07 -19.74
N VAL A 279 12.36 -0.64 -18.63
CA VAL A 279 12.45 0.03 -17.33
C VAL A 279 13.91 0.17 -16.95
N LEU A 280 14.25 1.31 -16.36
CA LEU A 280 15.55 1.54 -15.75
C LEU A 280 15.40 1.50 -14.23
N LYS A 281 16.32 0.77 -13.59
CA LYS A 281 16.56 0.82 -12.16
C LYS A 281 17.58 1.92 -11.88
N ILE A 282 17.18 2.95 -11.15
CA ILE A 282 17.96 4.17 -10.91
C ILE A 282 18.28 4.27 -9.43
N CYS A 283 19.53 4.52 -9.10
CA CYS A 283 19.99 4.78 -7.73
C CYS A 283 20.47 6.24 -7.64
N HIS A 284 19.93 6.97 -6.67
CA HIS A 284 20.31 8.34 -6.34
C HIS A 284 21.28 8.37 -5.15
N PRO A 285 22.04 9.45 -4.94
CA PRO A 285 22.81 9.65 -3.71
C PRO A 285 21.91 9.70 -2.47
N VAL A 286 20.71 10.28 -2.61
CA VAL A 286 19.71 10.42 -1.55
C VAL A 286 18.35 10.09 -2.14
N SER A 287 17.61 9.17 -1.53
CA SER A 287 16.27 8.76 -2.00
C SER A 287 15.42 8.19 -0.86
N SER A 288 14.12 8.00 -1.10
CA SER A 288 13.21 7.35 -0.15
C SER A 288 13.41 5.84 -0.04
N GLY A 289 14.18 5.24 -0.95
CA GLY A 289 14.52 3.81 -0.96
C GLY A 289 15.80 3.56 -1.75
N HIS A 290 16.20 2.28 -1.87
CA HIS A 290 17.47 1.90 -2.48
C HIS A 290 17.54 2.22 -3.99
N TYR A 291 16.40 2.18 -4.69
CA TYR A 291 16.31 2.48 -6.11
C TYR A 291 14.89 2.92 -6.50
N GLU A 292 14.78 3.61 -7.63
CA GLU A 292 13.53 3.92 -8.33
C GLU A 292 13.47 3.14 -9.65
N ARG A 293 12.25 2.77 -10.09
CA ARG A 293 12.02 2.17 -11.41
C ARG A 293 11.29 3.17 -12.29
N ILE A 294 11.91 3.56 -13.41
CA ILE A 294 11.33 4.54 -14.35
C ILE A 294 11.36 3.98 -15.77
N ASP A 295 10.31 4.24 -16.54
CA ASP A 295 10.27 3.94 -17.97
C ASP A 295 11.43 4.65 -18.69
N ARG A 296 12.22 3.90 -19.47
CA ARG A 296 13.40 4.41 -20.17
C ARG A 296 13.13 5.71 -20.95
N PRO A 297 12.06 5.83 -21.77
CA PRO A 297 11.82 7.07 -22.51
C PRO A 297 11.59 8.28 -21.59
N LYS A 298 10.94 8.06 -20.43
CA LYS A 298 10.73 9.12 -19.43
C LYS A 298 12.05 9.51 -18.77
N PHE A 299 12.91 8.54 -18.47
CA PHE A 299 14.24 8.80 -17.92
C PHE A 299 15.14 9.57 -18.89
N GLU A 300 15.29 9.08 -20.12
CA GLU A 300 16.17 9.67 -21.14
C GLU A 300 15.73 11.09 -21.55
N SER A 301 14.45 11.43 -21.34
CA SER A 301 13.98 12.81 -21.54
C SER A 301 14.65 13.80 -20.58
N LYS A 302 14.95 13.38 -19.34
CA LYS A 302 15.47 14.24 -18.26
C LYS A 302 16.94 14.02 -17.92
N TRP A 303 17.48 12.84 -18.24
CA TRP A 303 18.83 12.41 -17.88
C TRP A 303 19.68 12.16 -19.12
N GLU A 304 20.97 12.45 -19.01
CA GLU A 304 21.97 12.18 -20.04
C GLU A 304 23.13 11.36 -19.46
N ALA A 305 23.72 10.49 -20.27
CA ALA A 305 24.85 9.67 -19.85
C ALA A 305 26.07 10.57 -19.57
N THR A 306 26.83 10.23 -18.54
CA THR A 306 28.03 10.97 -18.14
C THR A 306 29.09 10.01 -17.59
N GLU A 307 30.31 10.49 -17.44
CA GLU A 307 31.37 9.73 -16.77
C GLU A 307 31.29 9.90 -15.26
N ALA A 308 31.62 8.85 -14.51
CA ALA A 308 31.70 8.88 -13.04
C ALA A 308 33.02 9.52 -12.57
N ASP A 309 33.29 10.74 -13.05
CA ASP A 309 34.51 11.49 -12.79
C ASP A 309 34.54 12.13 -11.38
N SER A 310 35.59 12.91 -11.10
CA SER A 310 35.73 13.58 -9.81
C SER A 310 34.59 14.58 -9.53
N GLN A 311 34.03 15.21 -10.56
CA GLN A 311 32.92 16.15 -10.41
C GLN A 311 31.61 15.42 -10.08
N PHE A 312 31.35 14.29 -10.73
CA PHE A 312 30.22 13.41 -10.43
C PHE A 312 30.21 13.01 -8.94
N TRP A 313 31.33 12.50 -8.43
CA TRP A 313 31.42 12.08 -7.02
C TRP A 313 31.38 13.25 -6.04
N ARG A 314 31.88 14.42 -6.43
CA ARG A 314 31.73 15.63 -5.61
C ARG A 314 30.26 16.02 -5.47
N THR A 315 29.49 15.98 -6.55
CA THR A 315 28.04 16.24 -6.52
C THR A 315 27.31 15.16 -5.72
N TRP A 316 27.67 13.88 -5.89
CA TRP A 316 27.10 12.75 -5.16
C TRP A 316 27.26 12.93 -3.64
N ASN A 317 28.49 13.16 -3.19
CA ASN A 317 28.79 13.35 -1.76
C ASN A 317 28.27 14.65 -1.18
N LEU A 318 28.13 15.69 -2.01
CA LEU A 318 27.48 16.92 -1.57
C LEU A 318 26.01 16.66 -1.25
N ALA A 319 25.29 15.96 -2.14
CA ALA A 319 23.89 15.61 -1.93
C ALA A 319 23.68 14.80 -0.64
N ILE A 320 24.56 13.82 -0.36
CA ILE A 320 24.51 13.04 0.90
C ILE A 320 24.73 13.94 2.12
N ARG A 321 25.72 14.84 2.08
CA ARG A 321 26.05 15.72 3.21
C ARG A 321 24.98 16.76 3.50
N THR A 322 24.25 17.20 2.46
CA THR A 322 23.15 18.15 2.59
C THR A 322 21.80 17.46 2.73
N ALA A 323 21.76 16.14 2.87
CA ALA A 323 20.51 15.41 3.01
C ALA A 323 19.82 15.82 4.34
N PRO A 324 18.50 16.08 4.31
CA PRO A 324 17.76 16.34 5.54
C PRO A 324 17.75 15.09 6.42
N GLU A 325 17.71 15.27 7.75
CA GLU A 325 17.63 14.15 8.69
C GLU A 325 16.35 13.34 8.50
N MET A 326 15.26 14.03 8.15
CA MET A 326 13.95 13.43 7.85
C MET A 326 13.40 14.05 6.56
N VAL A 327 12.86 13.19 5.70
CA VAL A 327 12.09 13.59 4.52
C VAL A 327 10.61 13.51 4.87
N ARG A 328 9.89 14.57 4.54
CA ARG A 328 8.44 14.65 4.69
C ARG A 328 7.76 14.30 3.37
N ASP A 329 6.89 13.31 3.39
CA ASP A 329 6.00 12.98 2.26
C ASP A 329 4.54 13.02 2.69
N ARG A 330 3.71 13.70 1.90
CA ARG A 330 2.29 13.90 2.19
C ARG A 330 1.43 12.87 1.48
N PHE A 331 0.44 12.33 2.15
CA PHE A 331 -0.57 11.50 1.49
C PHE A 331 -1.93 11.67 2.16
N TYR A 332 -2.96 11.10 1.55
CA TYR A 332 -4.34 11.25 2.02
C TYR A 332 -4.91 9.89 2.41
N LEU A 333 -5.65 9.86 3.51
CA LEU A 333 -6.24 8.64 4.05
C LEU A 333 -7.74 8.83 4.31
N ILE A 334 -8.58 8.15 3.53
CA ILE A 334 -10.04 8.18 3.73
C ILE A 334 -10.40 7.16 4.81
N CYS A 335 -10.88 7.64 5.95
CA CYS A 335 -11.21 6.88 7.15
C CYS A 335 -12.72 6.86 7.40
N GLY A 336 -13.19 5.96 8.27
CA GLY A 336 -14.60 5.89 8.68
C GLY A 336 -15.45 5.01 7.76
N LEU A 337 -16.66 5.46 7.41
CA LEU A 337 -17.65 4.66 6.68
C LEU A 337 -17.33 4.50 5.18
N LEU A 338 -16.40 3.59 4.84
CA LEU A 338 -15.90 3.43 3.47
C LEU A 338 -16.80 2.63 2.53
N LEU A 339 -17.49 1.59 3.02
CA LEU A 339 -18.22 0.63 2.16
C LEU A 339 -19.27 1.28 1.25
N PRO A 340 -20.12 2.21 1.73
CA PRO A 340 -21.13 2.87 0.88
C PRO A 340 -20.53 3.79 -0.17
N HIS A 341 -19.27 4.19 -0.01
CA HIS A 341 -18.58 5.14 -0.88
C HIS A 341 -17.44 4.50 -1.67
N TRP A 342 -17.35 3.16 -1.67
CA TRP A 342 -16.24 2.43 -2.30
C TRP A 342 -16.13 2.70 -3.80
N ASN A 343 -17.27 2.88 -4.47
CA ASN A 343 -17.35 3.25 -5.88
C ASN A 343 -16.82 4.66 -6.21
N LYS A 344 -16.64 5.52 -5.19
CA LYS A 344 -16.08 6.87 -5.36
C LYS A 344 -14.55 6.89 -5.26
N LEU A 345 -13.93 5.82 -4.79
CA LEU A 345 -12.49 5.71 -4.61
C LEU A 345 -11.80 5.12 -5.86
N PRO A 346 -10.50 5.36 -6.08
CA PRO A 346 -9.76 4.79 -7.21
C PRO A 346 -9.74 3.26 -7.13
N ILE A 347 -9.94 2.58 -8.27
CA ILE A 347 -9.98 1.11 -8.32
C ILE A 347 -8.57 0.51 -8.42
N GLU A 348 -7.63 1.23 -9.04
CA GLU A 348 -6.31 0.70 -9.41
C GLU A 348 -5.37 0.45 -8.21
N SER A 349 -5.54 1.12 -7.07
CA SER A 349 -4.69 0.94 -5.89
C SER A 349 -5.50 0.71 -4.61
N PRO A 350 -6.09 -0.50 -4.41
CA PRO A 350 -7.04 -0.83 -3.34
C PRO A 350 -6.56 -0.67 -1.88
N ARG A 351 -5.38 -0.12 -1.65
CA ARG A 351 -4.60 -0.25 -0.41
C ARG A 351 -5.23 0.42 0.80
N VAL A 352 -5.65 -0.39 1.76
CA VAL A 352 -6.06 0.06 3.09
C VAL A 352 -4.86 0.01 4.01
N TYR A 353 -4.59 1.12 4.70
CA TYR A 353 -3.51 1.23 5.68
C TYR A 353 -4.05 1.39 7.09
N ARG A 354 -3.34 0.77 8.02
CA ARG A 354 -3.39 1.11 9.43
C ARG A 354 -2.16 1.95 9.74
N LEU A 355 -2.28 3.01 10.53
CA LEU A 355 -1.11 3.72 11.03
C LEU A 355 -1.40 4.28 12.42
N GLN A 356 -0.34 4.53 13.17
CA GLN A 356 -0.42 5.22 14.45
C GLN A 356 0.28 6.58 14.31
N THR A 357 -0.43 7.65 14.61
CA THR A 357 0.09 9.01 14.56
C THR A 357 0.95 9.31 15.78
N ASN A 358 1.77 10.36 15.69
CA ASN A 358 2.67 10.78 16.76
C ASN A 358 1.93 11.17 18.04
N ASP A 359 0.68 11.62 17.93
CA ASP A 359 -0.21 11.91 19.07
C ASP A 359 -0.97 10.67 19.59
N GLY A 360 -0.66 9.48 19.08
CA GLY A 360 -1.16 8.20 19.58
C GLY A 360 -2.47 7.71 18.98
N ARG A 361 -3.08 8.42 18.02
CA ARG A 361 -4.31 7.97 17.35
C ARG A 361 -3.99 6.84 16.38
N VAL A 362 -4.86 5.84 16.34
CA VAL A 362 -4.77 4.77 15.34
C VAL A 362 -5.78 5.06 14.23
N LEU A 363 -5.26 5.28 13.02
CA LEU A 363 -6.07 5.49 11.83
C LEU A 363 -6.12 4.21 11.00
N LEU A 364 -7.30 3.92 10.44
CA LEU A 364 -7.52 2.84 9.48
C LEU A 364 -8.31 3.42 8.32
N GLY A 365 -7.74 3.36 7.13
CA GLY A 365 -8.38 3.98 5.99
C GLY A 365 -7.74 3.64 4.66
N ARG A 366 -8.37 4.12 3.60
CA ARG A 366 -7.93 3.95 2.23
C ARG A 366 -6.96 5.06 1.85
N ALA A 367 -5.72 4.71 1.51
CA ALA A 367 -4.77 5.69 0.98
C ALA A 367 -5.13 6.11 -0.45
N ILE A 368 -4.99 7.41 -0.69
CA ILE A 368 -5.22 8.07 -1.96
C ILE A 368 -3.93 8.80 -2.34
N GLU A 369 -3.48 8.57 -3.56
CA GLU A 369 -2.31 9.27 -4.11
C GLU A 369 -2.63 10.75 -4.33
N LYS A 370 -1.59 11.60 -4.25
CA LYS A 370 -1.74 13.06 -4.42
C LYS A 370 -2.42 13.44 -5.74
N VAL A 371 -2.18 12.68 -6.80
CA VAL A 371 -2.75 12.94 -8.13
C VAL A 371 -4.25 12.63 -8.20
N ASP A 372 -4.74 11.74 -7.33
CA ASP A 372 -6.13 11.27 -7.37
C ASP A 372 -7.05 12.00 -6.40
N ILE A 373 -6.50 12.67 -5.38
CA ILE A 373 -7.28 13.24 -4.28
C ILE A 373 -8.34 14.24 -4.74
N ALA A 374 -8.01 15.10 -5.70
CA ALA A 374 -8.95 16.10 -6.22
C ALA A 374 -10.17 15.45 -6.89
N SER A 375 -9.94 14.38 -7.66
CA SER A 375 -11.01 13.60 -8.29
C SER A 375 -11.87 12.89 -7.24
N VAL A 376 -11.24 12.36 -6.19
CA VAL A 376 -11.94 11.71 -5.08
C VAL A 376 -12.84 12.71 -4.36
N LEU A 377 -12.31 13.85 -3.90
CA LEU A 377 -13.07 14.87 -3.18
C LEU A 377 -14.25 15.40 -4.00
N THR A 378 -14.05 15.62 -5.31
CA THR A 378 -15.13 16.01 -6.23
C THR A 378 -16.27 14.99 -6.25
N LYS A 379 -15.99 13.68 -6.23
CA LYS A 379 -17.02 12.62 -6.17
C LYS A 379 -17.78 12.59 -4.83
N PHE A 380 -17.18 13.15 -3.79
CA PHE A 380 -17.82 13.39 -2.50
C PHE A 380 -18.63 14.70 -2.46
N GLY A 381 -18.63 15.48 -3.54
CA GLY A 381 -19.34 16.76 -3.60
C GLY A 381 -18.60 17.89 -2.88
N ILE A 382 -17.31 17.68 -2.56
CA ILE A 382 -16.43 18.71 -2.03
C ILE A 382 -15.72 19.36 -3.20
N ASN A 383 -15.84 20.68 -3.33
CA ASN A 383 -15.11 21.45 -4.33
C ASN A 383 -13.60 21.34 -4.05
N GLY A 384 -12.88 20.65 -4.92
CA GLY A 384 -11.43 20.38 -4.77
C GLY A 384 -10.51 21.61 -4.81
N ASN A 385 -11.06 22.82 -4.92
CA ASN A 385 -10.31 24.08 -4.97
C ASN A 385 -9.90 24.62 -3.60
N GLU A 386 -10.51 24.16 -2.51
CA GLU A 386 -10.19 24.66 -1.16
C GLU A 386 -8.91 24.05 -0.57
N TYR A 387 -8.32 23.01 -1.18
CA TYR A 387 -7.28 22.19 -0.53
C TYR A 387 -5.99 22.00 -1.33
N LEU A 388 -5.91 22.48 -2.57
CA LEU A 388 -4.67 22.44 -3.34
C LEU A 388 -3.90 23.73 -3.12
N THR A 389 -2.71 23.67 -2.51
CA THR A 389 -1.85 24.85 -2.46
C THR A 389 -1.48 25.30 -3.87
N ALA A 390 -1.24 26.59 -4.06
CA ALA A 390 -0.81 27.13 -5.35
C ALA A 390 0.42 26.40 -5.92
N GLU A 391 1.31 25.94 -5.04
CA GLU A 391 2.48 25.12 -5.38
C GLU A 391 2.10 23.75 -5.93
N THR A 392 1.08 23.11 -5.35
CA THR A 392 0.59 21.81 -5.82
C THR A 392 -0.09 21.94 -7.18
N ILE A 393 -0.90 22.99 -7.38
CA ILE A 393 -1.54 23.29 -8.68
C ILE A 393 -0.46 23.55 -9.74
N TYR A 394 0.55 24.35 -9.41
CA TYR A 394 1.66 24.62 -10.32
C TYR A 394 2.42 23.33 -10.69
N GLN A 395 2.73 22.46 -9.74
CA GLN A 395 3.42 21.19 -10.01
C GLN A 395 2.61 20.26 -10.93
N ILE A 396 1.31 20.09 -10.65
CA ILE A 396 0.41 19.24 -11.47
C ILE A 396 0.39 19.72 -12.92
N VAL A 397 0.29 21.03 -13.14
CA VAL A 397 0.17 21.59 -14.49
C VAL A 397 1.53 21.67 -15.18
N TRP A 398 2.55 22.13 -14.47
CA TRP A 398 3.86 22.42 -15.05
C TRP A 398 4.76 21.19 -15.14
N GLU A 399 4.92 20.44 -14.06
CA GLU A 399 5.87 19.32 -13.99
C GLU A 399 5.26 18.00 -14.50
N ASP A 400 3.98 17.76 -14.21
CA ASP A 400 3.28 16.52 -14.60
C ASP A 400 2.49 16.64 -15.91
N ASN A 401 2.55 17.80 -16.57
CA ASN A 401 1.87 18.09 -17.85
C ASN A 401 0.35 17.84 -17.80
N GLY A 402 -0.26 18.14 -16.65
CA GLY A 402 -1.70 18.08 -16.44
C GLY A 402 -2.43 19.36 -16.83
N THR A 403 -3.76 19.31 -16.75
CA THR A 403 -4.65 20.47 -16.78
C THR A 403 -5.35 20.54 -15.44
N HIS A 404 -5.51 21.74 -14.88
CA HIS A 404 -6.18 21.93 -13.62
C HIS A 404 -7.17 23.10 -13.69
N GLU A 405 -8.34 22.95 -13.08
CA GLU A 405 -9.38 23.98 -13.03
C GLU A 405 -9.56 24.42 -11.58
N PHE A 406 -9.47 25.72 -11.33
CA PHE A 406 -9.67 26.31 -10.01
C PHE A 406 -10.40 27.66 -10.08
N GLY A 407 -11.39 27.87 -9.22
CA GLY A 407 -12.34 28.98 -9.34
C GLY A 407 -12.99 29.00 -10.73
N ASN A 408 -12.89 30.14 -11.42
CA ASN A 408 -13.29 30.31 -12.83
C ASN A 408 -12.14 30.10 -13.82
N TRP A 409 -10.97 29.66 -13.34
CA TRP A 409 -9.74 29.61 -14.13
C TRP A 409 -9.39 28.17 -14.52
N LYS A 410 -8.89 28.01 -15.73
CA LYS A 410 -8.36 26.74 -16.23
C LYS A 410 -6.90 26.91 -16.59
N LEU A 411 -6.02 26.18 -15.94
CA LEU A 411 -4.58 26.25 -16.15
C LEU A 411 -4.07 25.03 -16.89
N GLN A 412 -3.26 25.25 -17.92
CA GLN A 412 -2.66 24.17 -18.71
C GLN A 412 -1.26 24.55 -19.20
N ARG A 413 -0.39 23.56 -19.35
CA ARG A 413 0.92 23.73 -19.99
C ARG A 413 0.78 23.50 -21.49
N ASN A 414 1.23 24.46 -22.27
CA ASN A 414 1.26 24.37 -23.73
C ASN A 414 2.65 24.64 -24.29
N TYR A 415 3.00 23.95 -25.37
CA TYR A 415 4.24 24.20 -26.10
C TYR A 415 3.96 25.12 -27.28
N ILE A 416 4.51 26.33 -27.25
CA ILE A 416 4.23 27.38 -28.25
C ILE A 416 5.55 28.02 -28.68
N LYS A 417 5.79 28.05 -30.00
CA LYS A 417 6.96 28.68 -30.64
C LYS A 417 8.30 28.31 -29.97
N GLY A 418 8.51 27.03 -29.69
CA GLY A 418 9.79 26.54 -29.14
C GLY A 418 9.94 26.66 -27.63
N SER A 419 8.90 27.09 -26.90
CA SER A 419 8.93 27.24 -25.44
C SER A 419 7.68 26.67 -24.78
N HIS A 420 7.83 26.04 -23.61
CA HIS A 420 6.66 25.74 -22.78
C HIS A 420 6.16 27.01 -22.13
N ARG A 421 4.84 27.17 -22.11
CA ARG A 421 4.14 28.32 -21.52
C ARG A 421 3.00 27.83 -20.66
N LEU A 422 2.77 28.54 -19.57
CA LEU A 422 1.67 28.29 -18.66
C LEU A 422 0.50 29.18 -19.10
N GLU A 423 -0.56 28.55 -19.59
CA GLU A 423 -1.72 29.26 -20.14
C GLU A 423 -2.90 29.20 -19.19
N ILE A 424 -3.58 30.33 -19.05
CA ILE A 424 -4.92 30.43 -18.48
C ILE A 424 -5.92 30.33 -19.63
N ALA A 425 -6.50 29.14 -19.79
CA ALA A 425 -7.41 28.81 -20.87
C ALA A 425 -8.82 29.38 -20.64
N ASN A 426 -9.56 29.53 -21.74
CA ASN A 426 -10.98 29.91 -21.76
C ASN A 426 -11.30 31.28 -21.12
N VAL A 427 -10.37 32.22 -21.16
CA VAL A 427 -10.62 33.61 -20.72
C VAL A 427 -11.19 34.42 -21.87
N TYR A 428 -12.45 34.84 -21.76
CA TYR A 428 -13.17 35.59 -22.80
C TYR A 428 -13.67 36.95 -22.34
N ASP A 429 -13.92 37.13 -21.04
CA ASP A 429 -14.43 38.38 -20.48
C ASP A 429 -13.34 39.46 -20.39
N ARG A 430 -13.70 40.70 -20.76
CA ARG A 430 -12.74 41.82 -20.79
C ARG A 430 -12.28 42.23 -19.39
N GLY A 431 -13.14 42.13 -18.39
CA GLY A 431 -12.78 42.44 -16.99
C GLY A 431 -11.80 41.42 -16.42
N ASP A 432 -11.98 40.14 -16.71
CA ASP A 432 -11.04 39.09 -16.31
C ASP A 432 -9.69 39.20 -17.02
N LEU A 433 -9.69 39.60 -18.29
CA LEU A 433 -8.46 39.88 -19.03
C LEU A 433 -7.66 41.04 -18.41
N ASP A 434 -8.32 42.16 -18.10
CA ASP A 434 -7.68 43.35 -17.50
C ASP A 434 -7.19 43.05 -16.09
N TYR A 435 -7.91 42.22 -15.33
CA TYR A 435 -7.49 41.75 -14.02
C TYR A 435 -6.24 40.86 -14.10
N LEU A 436 -6.20 39.88 -15.01
CA LEU A 436 -5.04 39.00 -15.17
C LEU A 436 -3.78 39.78 -15.58
N GLU A 437 -3.91 40.80 -16.44
CA GLU A 437 -2.80 41.69 -16.76
C GLU A 437 -2.31 42.48 -15.54
N SER A 438 -3.21 42.92 -14.66
CA SER A 438 -2.83 43.61 -13.41
C SER A 438 -2.00 42.73 -12.47
N LEU A 439 -2.13 41.40 -12.57
CA LEU A 439 -1.33 40.42 -11.81
C LEU A 439 0.02 40.09 -12.50
N GLY A 440 0.27 40.62 -13.70
CA GLY A 440 1.47 40.37 -14.48
C GLY A 440 1.36 39.22 -15.49
N CYS A 441 0.17 38.67 -15.73
CA CYS A 441 -0.08 37.82 -16.90
C CYS A 441 -0.02 38.66 -18.18
N PHE A 442 0.25 38.03 -19.32
CA PHE A 442 0.36 38.72 -20.60
C PHE A 442 -0.44 38.00 -21.68
N ARG A 443 -0.91 38.77 -22.66
CA ARG A 443 -1.77 38.28 -23.73
C ARG A 443 -0.97 38.16 -25.03
N GLU A 444 -1.20 37.09 -25.77
CA GLU A 444 -0.66 36.95 -27.13
C GLU A 444 -1.73 36.37 -28.05
N MET A 445 -1.76 36.85 -29.30
CA MET A 445 -2.69 36.36 -30.31
C MET A 445 -2.06 35.21 -31.10
N PHE A 446 -2.77 34.09 -31.16
CA PHE A 446 -2.41 32.90 -31.94
C PHE A 446 -3.63 32.44 -32.74
N ASP A 447 -3.48 32.24 -34.05
CA ASP A 447 -4.56 31.78 -34.94
C ASP A 447 -5.89 32.52 -34.73
N TYR A 448 -5.82 33.86 -34.70
CA TYR A 448 -6.95 34.78 -34.48
C TYR A 448 -7.66 34.64 -33.12
N ARG A 449 -7.06 33.92 -32.16
CA ARG A 449 -7.55 33.81 -30.79
C ARG A 449 -6.57 34.45 -29.81
N MET A 450 -7.09 35.30 -28.95
CA MET A 450 -6.35 35.84 -27.82
C MET A 450 -6.18 34.76 -26.76
N ARG A 451 -4.93 34.55 -26.32
CA ARG A 451 -4.56 33.59 -25.28
C ARG A 451 -3.81 34.32 -24.18
N VAL A 452 -4.01 33.88 -22.93
CA VAL A 452 -3.42 34.53 -21.75
C VAL A 452 -2.40 33.60 -21.13
N PHE A 453 -1.22 34.13 -20.83
CA PHE A 453 -0.10 33.37 -20.28
C PHE A 453 0.36 33.98 -18.96
N MET A 454 0.78 33.09 -18.07
CA MET A 454 1.31 33.43 -16.75
C MET A 454 2.84 33.36 -16.78
N PRO A 455 3.55 34.34 -16.20
CA PRO A 455 5.00 34.28 -16.03
C PRO A 455 5.38 33.14 -15.08
N ILE A 456 6.32 32.30 -15.50
CA ILE A 456 6.66 31.04 -14.80
C ILE A 456 7.27 31.30 -13.43
N ASP A 457 8.09 32.34 -13.32
CA ASP A 457 8.80 32.78 -12.11
C ASP A 457 7.87 33.32 -11.02
N ARG A 458 6.66 33.78 -11.38
CA ARG A 458 5.64 34.25 -10.45
C ARG A 458 4.37 33.40 -10.44
N ALA A 459 4.41 32.22 -11.06
CA ALA A 459 3.22 31.42 -11.29
C ALA A 459 2.50 31.01 -10.00
N VAL A 460 3.26 30.58 -8.98
CA VAL A 460 2.70 30.18 -7.68
C VAL A 460 2.01 31.36 -6.99
N GLU A 461 2.64 32.54 -6.96
CA GLU A 461 2.07 33.75 -6.37
C GLU A 461 0.74 34.15 -7.05
N ILE A 462 0.72 34.12 -8.38
CA ILE A 462 -0.47 34.49 -9.16
C ILE A 462 -1.59 33.47 -8.96
N ILE A 463 -1.28 32.16 -8.94
CA ILE A 463 -2.26 31.11 -8.65
C ILE A 463 -2.84 31.32 -7.25
N GLU A 464 -2.02 31.67 -6.25
CA GLU A 464 -2.48 31.90 -4.89
C GLU A 464 -3.47 33.08 -4.78
N VAL A 465 -3.24 34.14 -5.55
CA VAL A 465 -4.17 35.29 -5.64
C VAL A 465 -5.46 34.87 -6.34
N LEU A 466 -5.37 34.13 -7.44
CA LEU A 466 -6.52 33.68 -8.23
C LEU A 466 -7.39 32.67 -7.49
N MET A 467 -6.83 31.90 -6.57
CA MET A 467 -7.56 30.97 -5.71
C MET A 467 -8.44 31.65 -4.65
N LYS A 468 -8.12 32.89 -4.27
CA LYS A 468 -8.84 33.66 -3.24
C LYS A 468 -10.04 34.44 -3.80
N ARG A 469 -10.27 34.36 -5.11
CA ARG A 469 -11.33 35.03 -5.86
C ARG A 469 -12.29 33.98 -6.42
#